data_AF-A0A1U9JPR6-F1
#
_entry.id   AF-A0A1U9JPR6-F1
#
_cell.length_a   1.000
_cell.length_b   1.000
_cell.length_c   1.000
_cell.angle_alpha   90.00
_cell.angle_beta   90.00
_cell.angle_gamma   90.00
#
_symmetry.space_group_name_H-M   'P 1'
#
loop_
_entity.id
_entity.type
_entity.pdbx_description
1 polymer ?
#
loop_
_entity_poly.entity_id
_entity_poly.type
_entity_poly.pdbx_seq_one_letter_code
_entity_poly.pdbx_strand_id
1 'polypeptide(L)'
;MESQSNHNKEKDMKSMPEINLKDISIDGDFNFNLIAGNNNKNLNKSSSETPSELQEKLKYLSDTIFNLTTRLEKNDAAEASKNLDLLLTEAESRSPNKAKYERYAETLIHLAQKTAELAEPATKAIQAVIKLLQQ
;
A
#
# COMPACT_ATOMS: atom_id res chain seq x y z
N MET A 1 -7.07 -59.89 0.96
CA MET A 1 -8.19 -58.98 1.29
C MET A 1 -7.70 -58.08 2.40
N GLU A 2 -7.72 -56.76 2.35
CA GLU A 2 -7.92 -55.81 1.27
C GLU A 2 -7.37 -54.49 1.82
N SER A 3 -6.83 -53.70 0.90
CA SER A 3 -6.52 -52.28 0.97
C SER A 3 -7.47 -51.44 1.86
N GLN A 4 -6.95 -50.38 2.50
CA GLN A 4 -7.06 -49.01 1.96
C GLN A 4 -6.42 -47.97 2.87
N SER A 5 -5.55 -47.17 2.25
CA SER A 5 -5.09 -45.85 2.70
C SER A 5 -6.26 -44.90 2.93
N ASN A 6 -6.11 -43.96 3.88
CA ASN A 6 -6.46 -42.58 3.56
C ASN A 6 -5.55 -41.57 4.25
N HIS A 7 -4.97 -40.75 3.38
CA HIS A 7 -4.26 -39.50 3.60
C HIS A 7 -5.22 -38.51 4.28
N ASN A 8 -4.85 -37.92 5.41
CA ASN A 8 -5.31 -36.57 5.75
C ASN A 8 -4.10 -35.74 6.19
N LYS A 9 -3.52 -35.04 5.21
CA LYS A 9 -2.62 -33.91 5.44
C LYS A 9 -3.51 -32.72 5.79
N GLU A 10 -3.91 -32.61 7.05
CA GLU A 10 -4.37 -31.33 7.57
C GLU A 10 -3.13 -30.45 7.76
N LYS A 11 -3.00 -29.50 6.84
CA LYS A 11 -2.07 -28.39 6.93
C LYS A 11 -2.55 -27.52 8.08
N ASP A 12 -1.99 -27.70 9.26
CA ASP A 12 -2.06 -26.68 10.31
C ASP A 12 -1.26 -25.46 9.83
N MET A 13 -2.00 -24.58 9.16
CA MET A 13 -1.63 -23.21 8.88
C MET A 13 -1.09 -22.60 10.17
N LYS A 14 0.23 -22.37 10.21
CA LYS A 14 0.86 -21.44 11.16
C LYS A 14 0.02 -20.18 11.16
N SER A 15 -0.71 -19.96 12.26
CA SER A 15 -1.47 -18.75 12.50
C SER A 15 -0.54 -17.56 12.30
N MET A 16 -0.76 -16.83 11.21
CA MET A 16 -0.13 -15.52 11.04
C MET A 16 -0.63 -14.66 12.20
N PRO A 17 0.25 -13.93 12.91
CA PRO A 17 -0.19 -13.02 13.95
C PRO A 17 -1.18 -12.01 13.34
N GLU A 18 -2.38 -11.95 13.90
CA GLU A 18 -3.32 -10.86 13.65
C GLU A 18 -2.71 -9.60 14.29
N ILE A 19 -2.17 -8.75 13.42
CA ILE A 19 -1.57 -7.49 13.83
C ILE A 19 -2.73 -6.54 14.14
N ASN A 20 -2.94 -6.28 15.43
CA ASN A 20 -3.97 -5.38 15.92
C ASN A 20 -3.50 -3.93 15.69
N LEU A 21 -4.09 -3.23 14.72
CA LEU A 21 -3.70 -1.89 14.24
C LEU A 21 -3.95 -0.75 15.25
N LYS A 22 -4.18 -1.05 16.54
CA LYS A 22 -4.55 -0.05 17.55
C LYS A 22 -3.39 0.59 18.31
N ASP A 23 -2.15 0.17 18.06
CA ASP A 23 -0.98 0.62 18.82
C ASP A 23 0.21 0.99 17.92
N ILE A 24 -0.01 1.87 16.94
CA ILE A 24 1.12 2.57 16.29
C ILE A 24 1.53 3.71 17.22
N SER A 25 2.22 3.37 18.30
CA SER A 25 2.97 4.36 19.09
C SER A 25 4.18 4.80 18.24
N ILE A 26 4.15 6.07 17.81
CA ILE A 26 5.23 6.71 17.06
C ILE A 26 6.33 7.08 18.06
N ASP A 27 7.07 6.08 18.52
CA ASP A 27 8.32 6.29 19.25
C ASP A 27 9.37 5.35 18.68
N GLY A 28 10.40 5.93 18.08
CA GLY A 28 11.70 5.29 17.86
C GLY A 28 11.90 4.43 16.61
N ASP A 29 11.00 3.52 16.27
CA ASP A 29 11.27 2.49 15.25
C ASP A 29 10.32 2.57 14.05
N PHE A 30 10.79 3.21 12.98
CA PHE A 30 10.06 3.30 11.73
C PHE A 30 10.06 1.92 11.06
N ASN A 31 9.13 1.05 11.46
CA ASN A 31 8.96 -0.29 10.93
C ASN A 31 8.37 -0.24 9.51
N PHE A 32 9.21 0.17 8.57
CA PHE A 32 8.89 0.32 7.16
C PHE A 32 8.43 -1.01 6.51
N ASN A 33 8.89 -2.15 7.05
CA ASN A 33 8.44 -3.48 6.66
C ASN A 33 6.97 -3.79 7.02
N LEU A 34 6.40 -3.15 8.05
CA LEU A 34 4.99 -3.32 8.40
C LEU A 34 4.08 -2.62 7.40
N ILE A 35 4.50 -1.50 6.81
CA ILE A 35 3.70 -0.73 5.84
C ILE A 35 3.64 -1.45 4.49
N ALA A 36 4.78 -1.91 3.96
CA ALA A 36 4.82 -2.65 2.69
C ALA A 36 4.14 -4.04 2.77
N GLY A 37 4.26 -4.71 3.92
CA GLY A 37 3.61 -6.00 4.18
C GLY A 37 2.11 -5.89 4.44
N ASN A 38 1.64 -4.84 5.12
CA ASN A 38 0.21 -4.62 5.37
C ASN A 38 -0.52 -4.02 4.17
N ASN A 39 0.09 -3.13 3.39
CA ASN A 39 -0.58 -2.54 2.23
C ASN A 39 -0.97 -3.61 1.21
N ASN A 40 -0.09 -4.59 0.96
CA ASN A 40 -0.42 -5.75 0.12
C ASN A 40 -1.50 -6.67 0.73
N LYS A 41 -1.64 -6.72 2.07
CA LYS A 41 -2.72 -7.48 2.74
C LYS A 41 -4.05 -6.73 2.77
N ASN A 42 -4.05 -5.41 2.87
CA ASN A 42 -5.24 -4.57 2.87
C ASN A 42 -5.81 -4.38 1.46
N LEU A 43 -4.96 -4.20 0.44
CA LEU A 43 -5.39 -4.15 -0.97
C LEU A 43 -6.09 -5.44 -1.41
N ASN A 44 -5.68 -6.60 -0.89
CA ASN A 44 -6.33 -7.90 -1.15
C ASN A 44 -7.60 -8.13 -0.32
N LYS A 45 -7.85 -7.33 0.73
CA LYS A 45 -9.05 -7.39 1.58
C LYS A 45 -10.10 -6.35 1.18
N SER A 46 -9.74 -5.36 0.35
CA SER A 46 -10.68 -4.38 -0.15
C SER A 46 -11.76 -5.05 -0.99
N SER A 47 -12.99 -4.72 -0.58
CA SER A 47 -14.28 -5.19 -1.04
C SER A 47 -14.33 -5.53 -2.53
N SER A 48 -15.19 -6.46 -2.91
CA SER A 48 -15.60 -6.81 -4.28
C SER A 48 -16.15 -5.63 -5.12
N GLU A 49 -15.92 -4.40 -4.69
CA GLU A 49 -16.42 -3.13 -5.25
C GLU A 49 -15.29 -2.26 -5.84
N THR A 50 -14.02 -2.45 -5.47
CA THR A 50 -12.90 -1.71 -6.08
C THR A 50 -12.60 -2.30 -7.46
N PRO A 51 -12.60 -1.52 -8.56
CA PRO A 51 -12.28 -2.02 -9.89
C PRO A 51 -10.90 -2.70 -9.91
N SER A 52 -10.78 -3.84 -10.58
CA SER A 52 -9.52 -4.61 -10.65
C SER A 52 -8.35 -3.75 -11.16
N GLU A 53 -8.61 -2.84 -12.08
CA GLU A 53 -7.61 -1.89 -12.59
C GLU A 53 -7.10 -0.94 -11.50
N LEU A 54 -7.98 -0.44 -10.61
CA LEU A 54 -7.58 0.43 -9.51
C LEU A 54 -6.71 -0.32 -8.50
N GLN A 55 -7.06 -1.56 -8.17
CA GLN A 55 -6.23 -2.39 -7.28
C GLN A 55 -4.83 -2.62 -7.84
N GLU A 56 -4.71 -2.92 -9.14
CA GLU A 56 -3.41 -3.07 -9.81
C GLU A 56 -2.60 -1.78 -9.79
N LYS A 57 -3.23 -0.61 -10.03
CA LYS A 57 -2.55 0.69 -9.95
C LYS A 57 -2.11 1.04 -8.53
N LEU A 58 -2.94 0.77 -7.52
CA LEU A 58 -2.60 1.01 -6.11
C LEU A 58 -1.46 0.12 -5.64
N LYS A 59 -1.39 -1.13 -6.11
CA LYS A 59 -0.26 -2.03 -5.85
C LYS A 59 1.03 -1.50 -6.48
N TYR A 60 0.99 -1.17 -7.77
CA TYR A 60 2.15 -0.60 -8.46
C TYR A 60 2.64 0.70 -7.82
N LEU A 61 1.70 1.57 -7.40
CA LEU A 61 2.02 2.77 -6.64
C LEU A 61 2.70 2.44 -5.32
N SER A 62 2.16 1.48 -4.55
CA SER A 62 2.74 1.08 -3.28
C SER A 62 4.17 0.55 -3.42
N ASP A 63 4.43 -0.28 -4.43
CA ASP A 63 5.77 -0.80 -4.72
C ASP A 63 6.73 0.33 -5.16
N THR A 64 6.22 1.29 -5.94
CA THR A 64 7.04 2.43 -6.41
C THR A 64 7.39 3.39 -5.27
N ILE A 65 6.42 3.71 -4.40
CA ILE A 65 6.67 4.55 -3.22
C ILE A 65 7.53 3.79 -2.20
N PHE A 66 7.42 2.47 -2.12
CA PHE A 66 8.34 1.67 -1.32
C PHE A 66 9.79 1.83 -1.78
N ASN A 67 10.04 1.75 -3.08
CA ASN A 67 11.38 1.98 -3.61
C ASN A 67 11.82 3.43 -3.38
N LEU A 68 10.91 4.39 -3.50
CA LEU A 68 11.16 5.81 -3.26
C LEU A 68 11.67 6.08 -1.84
N THR A 69 10.99 5.59 -0.82
CA THR A 69 11.33 5.84 0.59
C THR A 69 12.70 5.26 0.97
N THR A 70 13.17 4.19 0.32
CA THR A 70 14.53 3.66 0.54
C THR A 70 15.64 4.59 0.05
N ARG A 71 15.29 5.60 -0.77
CA ARG A 71 16.19 6.59 -1.35
C ARG A 71 16.03 7.98 -0.73
N LEU A 72 15.01 8.18 0.11
CA LEU A 72 14.72 9.43 0.79
C LEU A 72 15.36 9.48 2.18
N GLU A 73 15.55 10.69 2.69
CA GLU A 73 15.93 10.89 4.09
C GLU A 73 14.79 10.47 5.03
N LYS A 74 15.10 10.15 6.29
CA LYS A 74 14.14 9.58 7.25
C LYS A 74 12.82 10.35 7.33
N ASN A 75 12.87 11.69 7.38
CA ASN A 75 11.67 12.53 7.48
C ASN A 75 10.83 12.49 6.20
N ASP A 76 11.48 12.55 5.04
CA ASP A 76 10.84 12.48 3.73
C ASP A 76 10.25 11.09 3.46
N ALA A 77 10.96 10.02 3.84
CA ALA A 77 10.49 8.65 3.76
C ALA A 77 9.25 8.42 4.64
N ALA A 78 9.24 9.02 5.84
CA ALA A 78 8.09 8.97 6.74
C ALA A 78 6.88 9.71 6.17
N GLU A 79 7.11 10.90 5.61
CA GLU A 79 6.07 11.69 4.95
C GLU A 79 5.50 10.97 3.72
N ALA A 80 6.36 10.37 2.89
CA ALA A 80 5.93 9.57 1.74
C ALA A 80 5.07 8.37 2.17
N SER A 81 5.50 7.64 3.21
CA SER A 81 4.74 6.50 3.73
C SER A 81 3.36 6.89 4.23
N LYS A 82 3.29 8.01 4.97
CA LYS A 82 2.03 8.54 5.51
C LYS A 82 1.08 9.01 4.40
N ASN A 83 1.59 9.74 3.41
CA ASN A 83 0.75 10.22 2.31
C ASN A 83 0.30 9.08 1.39
N LEU A 84 1.10 8.03 1.22
CA LEU A 84 0.66 6.82 0.54
C LEU A 84 -0.53 6.18 1.28
N ASP A 85 -0.42 5.94 2.59
CA ASP A 85 -1.51 5.34 3.39
C ASP A 85 -2.82 6.14 3.32
N LEU A 86 -2.71 7.47 3.42
CA LEU A 86 -3.86 8.38 3.26
C LEU A 86 -4.46 8.32 1.85
N LEU A 87 -3.63 8.24 0.81
CA LEU A 87 -4.09 8.12 -0.56
C LEU A 87 -4.76 6.76 -0.82
N LEU A 88 -4.22 5.67 -0.28
CA LEU A 88 -4.86 4.35 -0.34
C LEU A 88 -6.22 4.37 0.36
N THR A 89 -6.29 4.97 1.56
CA THR A 89 -7.55 5.10 2.31
C THR A 89 -8.61 5.88 1.53
N GLU A 90 -8.24 7.00 0.90
CA GLU A 90 -9.17 7.75 0.04
C GLU A 90 -9.54 6.97 -1.22
N ALA A 91 -8.62 6.18 -1.79
CA ALA A 91 -8.88 5.36 -2.97
C ALA A 91 -9.83 4.18 -2.71
N GLU A 92 -9.84 3.66 -1.48
CA GLU A 92 -10.76 2.61 -1.03
C GLU A 92 -12.07 3.17 -0.47
N SER A 93 -12.18 4.50 -0.31
CA SER A 93 -13.38 5.17 0.19
C SER A 93 -14.53 5.09 -0.82
N ARG A 94 -15.75 4.88 -0.32
CA ARG A 94 -16.98 4.99 -1.11
C ARG A 94 -17.24 6.41 -1.66
N SER A 95 -16.58 7.41 -1.08
CA SER A 95 -16.70 8.80 -1.50
C SER A 95 -15.33 9.49 -1.34
N PRO A 96 -14.41 9.28 -2.29
CA PRO A 96 -13.07 9.86 -2.25
C PRO A 96 -13.16 11.39 -2.23
N ASN A 97 -12.42 12.04 -1.34
CA ASN A 97 -12.37 13.49 -1.31
C ASN A 97 -11.27 14.03 -2.24
N LYS A 98 -11.67 14.69 -3.33
CA LYS A 98 -10.77 15.27 -4.32
C LYS A 98 -9.65 16.13 -3.75
N ALA A 99 -9.98 17.10 -2.91
CA ALA A 99 -8.98 18.01 -2.35
C ALA A 99 -7.97 17.27 -1.47
N LYS A 100 -8.37 16.18 -0.82
CA LYS A 100 -7.47 15.37 0.02
C LYS A 100 -6.54 14.49 -0.82
N TYR A 101 -7.09 13.68 -1.73
CA TYR A 101 -6.25 12.76 -2.50
C TYR A 101 -5.31 13.50 -3.44
N GLU A 102 -5.71 14.67 -3.99
CA GLU A 102 -4.83 15.51 -4.80
C GLU A 102 -3.67 16.07 -3.97
N ARG A 103 -3.96 16.55 -2.75
CA ARG A 103 -2.92 17.00 -1.83
C ARG A 103 -1.93 15.89 -1.48
N TYR A 104 -2.41 14.69 -1.17
CA TYR A 104 -1.53 13.56 -0.84
C TYR A 104 -0.67 13.15 -2.04
N ALA A 105 -1.27 13.14 -3.24
CA ALA A 105 -0.56 12.88 -4.48
C ALA A 105 0.51 13.95 -4.79
N GLU A 106 0.21 15.23 -4.61
CA GLU A 106 1.17 16.32 -4.80
C GLU A 106 2.39 16.18 -3.87
N THR A 107 2.16 15.85 -2.60
CA THR A 107 3.25 15.58 -1.66
C THR A 107 4.10 14.40 -2.12
N LEU A 108 3.48 13.30 -2.57
CA LEU A 108 4.21 12.14 -3.09
C LEU A 108 5.02 12.46 -4.35
N ILE A 109 4.47 13.28 -5.26
CA ILE A 109 5.20 13.76 -6.46
C ILE A 109 6.39 14.63 -6.05
N HIS A 110 6.19 15.56 -5.12
CA HIS A 110 7.27 16.42 -4.63
C HIS A 110 8.41 15.61 -4.00
N LEU A 111 8.08 14.61 -3.19
CA LEU A 111 9.06 13.70 -2.60
C LEU A 111 9.74 12.84 -3.67
N ALA A 112 9.00 12.38 -4.68
CA ALA A 112 9.59 11.65 -5.80
C ALA A 112 10.60 12.48 -6.59
N GLN A 113 10.37 13.78 -6.75
CA GLN A 113 11.30 14.69 -7.43
C GLN A 113 12.64 14.85 -6.70
N LYS A 114 12.70 14.58 -5.39
CA LYS A 114 13.97 14.54 -4.65
C LYS A 114 14.86 13.36 -5.06
N THR A 115 14.29 12.36 -5.75
CA THR A 115 15.00 11.19 -6.26
C THR A 115 14.90 11.13 -7.78
N ALA A 116 15.90 11.67 -8.48
CA ALA A 116 15.87 11.85 -9.93
C ALA A 116 15.47 10.58 -10.72
N GLU A 117 15.95 9.41 -10.30
CA GLU A 117 15.68 8.13 -10.97
C GLU A 117 14.25 7.60 -10.78
N LEU A 118 13.58 7.99 -9.68
CA LEU A 118 12.23 7.53 -9.34
C LEU A 118 11.15 8.59 -9.56
N ALA A 119 11.53 9.83 -9.86
CA ALA A 119 10.61 10.94 -10.09
C ALA A 119 9.56 10.63 -11.16
N GLU A 120 10.01 10.20 -12.34
CA GLU A 120 9.12 9.88 -13.46
C GLU A 120 8.23 8.65 -13.19
N PRO A 121 8.76 7.47 -12.79
CA PRO A 121 7.92 6.30 -12.55
C PRO A 121 6.93 6.51 -11.40
N ALA A 122 7.33 7.19 -10.31
CA ALA A 122 6.43 7.51 -9.21
C ALA A 122 5.32 8.48 -9.63
N THR A 123 5.67 9.56 -10.35
CA THR A 123 4.67 10.52 -10.85
C THR A 123 3.65 9.85 -11.76
N LYS A 124 4.08 8.98 -12.66
CA LYS A 124 3.17 8.20 -13.53
C LYS A 124 2.26 7.27 -12.73
N ALA A 125 2.79 6.58 -11.72
CA ALA A 125 2.00 5.72 -10.84
C ALA A 125 0.92 6.50 -10.09
N ILE A 126 1.30 7.65 -9.52
CA ILE A 126 0.41 8.54 -8.77
C ILE A 126 -0.70 9.08 -9.68
N GLN A 127 -0.35 9.58 -10.87
CA GLN A 127 -1.32 10.10 -11.84
C GLN A 127 -2.29 9.03 -12.34
N ALA A 128 -1.83 7.79 -12.51
CA ALA A 128 -2.70 6.68 -12.91
C ALA A 128 -3.78 6.40 -11.86
N VAL A 129 -3.43 6.44 -10.57
CA VAL A 129 -4.41 6.29 -9.48
C VAL A 129 -5.38 7.47 -9.45
N ILE A 130 -4.89 8.71 -9.50
CA ILE A 130 -5.76 9.91 -9.50
C ILE A 130 -6.78 9.87 -10.64
N LYS A 131 -6.35 9.49 -11.85
CA LYS A 131 -7.22 9.42 -13.02
C LYS A 131 -8.36 8.42 -12.84
N LEU A 132 -8.16 7.36 -12.07
CA LEU A 132 -9.20 6.37 -11.76
C LEU A 132 -10.15 6.87 -10.67
N LEU A 133 -9.68 7.69 -9.72
CA LEU A 133 -10.53 8.29 -8.68
C LEU A 133 -11.39 9.46 -9.17
N GLN A 134 -11.08 9.99 -10.35
CA GLN A 134 -11.82 11.10 -10.98
C GLN A 134 -12.92 10.64 -11.95
N GLN A 135 -13.06 9.32 -12.17
CA GLN A 135 -14.09 8.72 -13.04
C GLN A 135 -15.38 8.46 -12.28
#